data_AF-A0A2V8Q6U8-F1
#
_entry.id   AF-A0A2V8Q6U8-F1
#
_cell.length_a   1.000
_cell.length_b   1.000
_cell.length_c   1.000
_cell.angle_alpha   90.00
_cell.angle_beta   90.00
_cell.angle_gamma   90.00
#
_symmetry.space_group_name_H-M   'P 1'
#
loop_
_entity.id
_entity.type
_entity.pdbx_description
1 polymer ?
#
loop_
_entity_poly.entity_id
_entity_poly.type
_entity_poly.pdbx_seq_one_letter_code
_entity_poly.pdbx_strand_id
1 'polypeptide(L)' 'MKNKTIEMTPISIEIVTPEHFVKVYLTERDNIKSVKIMPGRLGGDHFGRFIIERNRPVFIPSMNDLALSR' A
#
# COMPACT_ATOMS: atom_id res chain seq x y z
N MET A 1 -4.40 9.61 -30.84
CA MET A 1 -4.39 9.31 -29.39
C MET A 1 -3.98 7.85 -29.22
N LYS A 2 -2.89 7.56 -28.50
CA LYS A 2 -2.54 6.17 -28.16
C LYS A 2 -3.33 5.78 -26.91
N ASN A 3 -4.27 4.84 -27.04
CA ASN A 3 -4.84 4.16 -25.88
C ASN A 3 -3.73 3.34 -25.23
N LYS A 4 -3.23 3.78 -24.07
CA LYS A 4 -2.39 2.96 -23.22
C LYS A 4 -3.33 2.21 -22.27
N THR A 5 -3.40 0.89 -22.41
CA THR A 5 -4.03 0.03 -21.40
C THR A 5 -3.11 0.02 -20.19
N ILE A 6 -3.64 0.35 -19.01
CA ILE A 6 -2.90 0.24 -17.74
C ILE A 6 -3.22 -1.13 -17.16
N GLU A 7 -2.20 -1.94 -16.92
CA GLU A 7 -2.36 -3.21 -16.22
C GLU A 7 -2.49 -2.96 -14.72
N MET A 8 -3.50 -3.57 -14.10
CA MET A 8 -3.80 -3.40 -12.69
C MET A 8 -3.48 -4.70 -11.93
N THR A 9 -2.81 -4.59 -10.79
CA THR A 9 -2.46 -5.72 -9.92
C THR A 9 -3.26 -5.65 -8.62
N PRO A 10 -3.93 -6.75 -8.20
CA PRO A 10 -4.63 -6.80 -6.92
C PRO A 10 -3.64 -6.94 -5.76
N ILE A 11 -3.84 -6.16 -4.70
CA ILE A 11 -3.06 -6.19 -3.47
C ILE A 11 -3.97 -6.36 -2.26
N SER A 12 -3.75 -7.45 -1.53
CA SER A 12 -4.43 -7.74 -0.27
C SER A 12 -3.57 -7.44 0.95
N ILE A 13 -2.25 -7.36 0.79
CA ILE A 13 -1.28 -7.08 1.86
C ILE A 13 -0.36 -5.95 1.44
N GLU A 14 -0.27 -4.93 2.27
CA GLU A 14 0.53 -3.74 1.98
C GLU A 14 1.38 -3.32 3.19
N ILE A 15 2.63 -2.94 2.92
CA ILE A 15 3.53 -2.38 3.94
C ILE A 15 3.54 -0.86 3.79
N VAL A 16 3.13 -0.14 4.82
CA VAL A 16 2.90 1.30 4.76
C VAL A 16 3.64 2.04 5.87
N THR A 17 3.90 3.32 5.62
CA THR A 17 4.43 4.24 6.64
C THR A 17 3.34 4.60 7.65
N PRO A 18 3.67 5.13 8.84
CA PRO A 18 2.67 5.63 9.77
C PRO A 18 1.72 6.68 9.16
N GLU A 19 2.26 7.62 8.38
CA GLU A 19 1.47 8.68 7.75
C GLU A 19 0.50 8.13 6.72
N HIS A 20 0.93 7.12 5.95
CA HIS A 20 0.07 6.45 4.99
C HIS A 20 -0.96 5.55 5.67
N PHE A 21 -0.59 4.88 6.76
CA PHE A 21 -1.53 4.11 7.59
C PHE A 21 -2.70 4.96 8.08
N VAL A 22 -2.42 6.17 8.60
CA VAL A 22 -3.48 7.09 9.04
C VAL A 22 -4.46 7.39 7.90
N LYS A 23 -3.95 7.62 6.68
CA LYS A 23 -4.80 7.87 5.52
C LYS A 23 -5.68 6.66 5.18
N VAL A 24 -5.08 5.48 5.06
CA VAL A 24 -5.81 4.23 4.75
C VAL A 24 -6.85 3.93 5.82
N TYR A 25 -6.52 4.11 7.09
CA TYR A 25 -7.47 3.87 8.18
C TYR A 25 -8.68 4.82 8.13
N LEU A 26 -8.47 6.08 7.73
CA LEU A 26 -9.55 7.06 7.61
C LEU A 26 -10.46 6.80 6.40
N THR A 27 -9.93 6.23 5.31
CA THR A 27 -10.67 6.05 4.05
C THR A 27 -11.22 4.64 3.84
N GLU A 28 -10.58 3.62 4.40
CA GLU A 28 -10.84 2.20 4.09
C GLU A 28 -11.04 1.33 5.34
N ARG A 29 -11.42 1.93 6.48
CA ARG A 29 -11.52 1.22 7.78
C ARG A 29 -12.21 -0.14 7.70
N ASP A 30 -13.36 -0.20 7.04
CA ASP A 30 -14.18 -1.41 6.93
C ASP A 30 -13.56 -2.51 6.07
N ASN A 31 -12.58 -2.15 5.23
CA ASN A 31 -11.85 -3.08 4.39
C ASN A 31 -10.57 -3.61 5.04
N ILE A 32 -10.21 -3.14 6.25
CA ILE A 32 -9.04 -3.65 6.98
C ILE A 32 -9.43 -4.91 7.74
N LYS A 33 -8.77 -6.03 7.41
CA LYS A 33 -8.92 -7.31 8.10
C LYS A 33 -8.02 -7.39 9.33
N SER A 34 -6.75 -7.03 9.17
CA SER A 34 -5.78 -7.04 10.26
C SER A 34 -4.68 -6.01 10.05
N VAL A 35 -4.07 -5.58 11.14
CA VAL A 35 -2.92 -4.67 11.14
C VAL A 35 -1.83 -5.27 12.01
N LYS A 36 -0.61 -5.36 11.48
CA LYS A 36 0.58 -5.75 12.24
C LYS A 36 1.55 -4.59 12.27
N ILE A 37 2.23 -4.43 13.40
CA ILE A 37 3.28 -3.41 13.57
C ILE A 37 4.62 -4.07 13.22
N MET A 38 5.36 -3.46 12.30
CA MET A 38 6.75 -3.78 12.03
C MET A 38 7.62 -2.72 12.72
N PRO A 39 8.20 -3.03 13.90
CA PRO A 39 8.94 -2.04 14.67
C PRO A 39 10.15 -1.54 13.89
N GLY A 40 10.47 -0.26 14.07
CA GLY A 40 11.73 0.30 13.60
C GLY A 40 12.92 -0.36 14.29
N ARG A 41 14.06 -0.42 13.60
CA ARG A 41 15.30 -0.88 14.22
C ARG A 41 15.78 0.16 15.23
N LEU A 42 16.10 -0.28 16.45
CA LEU A 42 16.69 0.58 17.48
C LEU A 42 17.98 1.23 16.94
N GLY A 43 18.08 2.55 17.08
CA GLY A 43 19.20 3.36 16.58
C GLY A 43 19.12 3.75 15.11
N GLY A 44 18.00 3.48 14.42
CA GLY A 44 17.75 3.98 13.06
C GLY A 44 16.70 5.09 13.01
N ASP A 45 16.77 5.95 12.00
CA ASP A 45 15.93 7.15 11.85
C ASP A 45 14.49 6.88 11.35
N HIS A 46 14.01 5.64 11.48
CA HIS A 46 12.75 5.19 10.90
C HIS A 46 11.81 4.67 11.99
N PHE A 47 10.61 5.25 12.03
CA PHE A 47 9.57 5.02 13.05
C PHE A 47 8.89 3.64 12.98
N GLY A 48 9.36 2.75 12.11
CA GLY A 48 8.70 1.48 11.79
C GLY A 48 7.69 1.60 10.65
N ARG A 49 6.96 0.51 10.43
CA ARG A 49 5.95 0.37 9.37
C ARG A 49 4.74 -0.39 9.89
N PHE A 50 3.65 -0.30 9.15
CA PHE A 50 2.46 -1.12 9.36
C PHE A 50 2.30 -2.10 8.21
N ILE A 51 1.88 -3.32 8.51
CA ILE A 51 1.45 -4.29 7.52
C ILE A 51 -0.07 -4.37 7.62
N ILE A 52 -0.75 -3.95 6.56
CA ILE A 52 -2.22 -3.97 6.46
C ILE A 52 -2.63 -5.18 5.64
N GLU A 53 -3.48 -6.03 6.19
CA GLU A 53 -4.20 -7.08 5.45
C GLU A 53 -5.63 -6.62 5.21
N ARG A 54 -6.13 -6.75 3.98
CA ARG A 54 -7.48 -6.29 3.58
C ARG A 54 -8.46 -7.46 3.41
N ASN A 55 -9.74 -7.19 3.66
CA ASN A 55 -10.84 -8.12 3.39
C ASN A 55 -11.06 -8.30 1.88
N ARG A 56 -10.90 -7.22 1.11
CA ARG A 56 -10.99 -7.18 -0.36
C ARG A 56 -9.73 -6.53 -0.94
N PRO A 57 -9.15 -7.07 -2.02
CA PRO A 57 -7.95 -6.50 -2.63
C PRO A 57 -8.23 -5.11 -3.21
N VAL A 58 -7.23 -4.24 -3.14
CA VAL A 58 -7.20 -2.97 -3.88
C VAL A 58 -6.35 -3.13 -5.14
N PHE A 59 -6.71 -2.44 -6.21
CA PHE A 59 -5.99 -2.55 -7.48
C PHE A 59 -5.05 -1.36 -7.63
N ILE A 60 -3.76 -1.64 -7.83
CA ILE A 60 -2.77 -0.62 -8.15
C ILE A 60 -2.21 -0.83 -9.56
N PRO A 61 -1.70 0.23 -10.22
CA PRO A 61 -0.98 0.07 -11.49
C PRO A 61 0.22 -0.89 -11.33
N SER A 62 0.46 -1.70 -12.36
CA SER A 62 1.61 -2.58 -12.41
C SER A 62 2.93 -1.78 -12.38
N MET A 63 3.99 -2.34 -11.79
CA MET A 63 5.30 -1.67 -11.74
C MET A 63 5.88 -1.40 -13.15
N ASN A 64 5.55 -2.26 -14.12
CA ASN A 64 6.00 -2.09 -15.50
C ASN A 64 5.42 -0.82 -16.14
N ASP A 65 4.17 -0.47 -15.83
CA ASP A 65 3.51 0.70 -16.38
C ASP A 65 3.95 2.01 -15.73
N LEU A 66 4.30 1.99 -14.44
CA LEU A 66 4.85 3.15 -13.74
C LEU A 66 6.18 3.60 -14.34
N ALA A 67 7.02 2.65 -14.76
CA ALA A 67 8.30 2.93 -15.44
C ALA A 67 8.12 3.50 -16.85
N LEU A 68 7.04 3.13 -17.55
CA LEU A 68 6.71 3.56 -18.92
C LEU A 68 5.95 4.90 -18.99
N SER A 69 5.67 5.50 -17.84
CA SER A 69 4.95 6.79 -17.70
C SER A 69 5.88 7.99 -17.44
N ARG A 70 7.19 7.77 -17.31
CA ARG A 70 8.24 8.79 -17.17
C ARG A 70 8.98 9.00 -18.49
#